data_AF-A0A8X6NLF0-F1
#
_entry.id   AF-A0A8X6NLF0-F1
#
_cell.length_a   1.000
_cell.length_b   1.000
_cell.length_c   1.000
_cell.angle_alpha   90.00
_cell.angle_beta   90.00
_cell.angle_gamma   90.00
#
_symmetry.space_group_name_H-M   'P 1'
#
loop_
_entity.id
_entity.type
_entity.pdbx_description
1 polymer ?
#
loop_
_entity_poly.entity_id
_entity_poly.type
_entity_poly.pdbx_seq_one_letter_code
_entity_poly.pdbx_strand_id
1 'polypeptide(L)'
;MGELNKFLVLEFLNVFAYSTVPVIVTDGTKNWSAMNAFSFEFFRNLYLGNEDDVFWEVERECQFFPYQTEFQSLAEVLSMNQTRAEKPWYIGWSNCDTTIGNILRNHYNRPYFLPTLSESTNIDWIFMGKPGYGAHMH
;
A
#
# COMPACT_ATOMS: atom_id res chain seq x y z
N MET A 1 -16.63 -17.68 -5.18
CA MET A 1 -16.22 -16.44 -4.52
C MET A 1 -17.34 -15.44 -4.78
N GLY A 2 -18.06 -15.03 -3.74
CA GLY A 2 -19.20 -14.11 -3.91
C GLY A 2 -18.68 -12.68 -3.98
N GLU A 3 -19.04 -11.95 -5.04
CA GLU A 3 -18.88 -10.50 -5.11
C GLU A 3 -20.13 -9.87 -4.50
N LEU A 4 -19.96 -9.07 -3.45
CA LEU A 4 -21.06 -8.45 -2.72
C LEU A 4 -20.81 -6.95 -2.61
N ASN A 5 -21.84 -6.16 -2.94
CA ASN A 5 -21.83 -4.70 -2.87
C ASN A 5 -22.62 -4.23 -1.64
N LYS A 6 -22.15 -3.16 -0.99
CA LYS A 6 -22.81 -2.47 0.15
C LYS A 6 -23.01 -3.30 1.42
N PHE A 7 -21.92 -3.74 2.05
CA PHE A 7 -22.00 -4.35 3.38
C PHE A 7 -22.45 -3.36 4.46
N LEU A 8 -23.46 -3.73 5.24
CA LEU A 8 -23.60 -3.12 6.56
C LEU A 8 -22.43 -3.61 7.44
N VAL A 9 -21.87 -2.73 8.27
CA VAL A 9 -20.78 -3.11 9.19
C VAL A 9 -21.13 -4.35 10.01
N LEU A 10 -22.38 -4.45 10.49
CA LEU A 10 -22.86 -5.61 11.25
C LEU A 10 -22.92 -6.90 10.43
N GLU A 11 -23.22 -6.82 9.15
CA GLU A 11 -23.24 -7.98 8.26
C GLU A 11 -21.82 -8.49 8.02
N PHE A 12 -20.88 -7.59 7.72
CA PHE A 12 -19.47 -7.95 7.61
C PHE A 12 -18.96 -8.60 8.90
N LEU A 13 -19.26 -8.02 10.06
CA LEU A 13 -18.87 -8.55 11.35
C LEU A 13 -19.43 -9.96 11.63
N ASN A 14 -20.73 -10.14 11.45
CA ASN A 14 -21.40 -11.38 11.85
C ASN A 14 -21.16 -12.54 10.87
N VAL A 15 -20.96 -12.24 9.59
CA VAL A 15 -20.88 -13.27 8.55
C VAL A 15 -19.44 -13.54 8.13
N PHE A 16 -18.57 -12.51 8.10
CA PHE A 16 -17.26 -12.61 7.47
C PHE A 16 -16.08 -12.41 8.42
N ALA A 17 -16.11 -11.38 9.28
CA ALA A 17 -14.93 -10.95 10.07
C ALA A 17 -14.38 -12.04 11.00
N TYR A 18 -15.24 -12.92 11.51
CA TYR A 18 -14.87 -14.05 12.37
C TYR A 18 -15.12 -15.40 11.70
N SER A 19 -15.35 -15.39 10.39
CA SER A 19 -15.38 -16.60 9.57
C SER A 19 -13.98 -16.89 9.03
N THR A 20 -13.66 -18.16 8.78
CA THR A 20 -12.43 -18.55 8.08
C THR A 20 -12.61 -18.49 6.56
N VAL A 21 -13.56 -17.69 6.06
CA VAL A 21 -13.92 -17.63 4.64
C VAL A 21 -13.48 -16.28 4.07
N PRO A 22 -12.63 -16.26 3.03
CA PRO A 22 -12.22 -15.02 2.39
C PRO A 22 -13.39 -14.39 1.61
N VAL A 23 -13.46 -13.06 1.64
CA VAL A 23 -14.46 -12.26 0.92
C VAL A 23 -13.77 -11.13 0.14
N ILE A 24 -14.28 -10.81 -1.04
CA ILE A 24 -13.88 -9.64 -1.82
C ILE A 24 -15.00 -8.62 -1.75
N VAL A 25 -14.69 -7.43 -1.22
CA VAL A 25 -15.61 -6.28 -1.17
C VAL A 25 -15.27 -5.33 -2.31
N THR A 26 -16.02 -5.43 -3.41
CA THR A 26 -15.71 -4.76 -4.68
C THR A 26 -15.90 -3.25 -4.66
N ASP A 27 -16.72 -2.72 -3.75
CA ASP A 27 -16.96 -1.29 -3.58
C ASP A 27 -16.24 -0.68 -2.35
N GLY A 28 -15.36 -1.44 -1.70
CA GLY A 28 -14.66 -1.05 -0.47
C GLY A 28 -13.83 0.23 -0.60
N THR A 29 -13.33 0.50 -1.81
CA THR A 29 -12.45 1.64 -2.14
C THR A 29 -13.16 2.70 -2.99
N LYS A 30 -14.48 2.62 -3.17
CA LYS A 30 -15.25 3.44 -4.13
C LYS A 30 -15.00 4.95 -4.02
N ASN A 31 -14.76 5.45 -2.80
CA ASN A 31 -14.58 6.88 -2.53
C ASN A 31 -13.11 7.28 -2.38
N TRP A 32 -12.16 6.38 -2.63
CA TRP A 32 -10.73 6.68 -2.52
C TRP A 32 -10.25 7.36 -3.79
N SER A 33 -9.63 8.54 -3.65
CA SER A 33 -8.95 9.18 -4.78
C SER A 33 -7.63 8.48 -5.13
N ALA A 34 -7.13 7.60 -4.26
CA ALA A 34 -5.93 6.78 -4.46
C ALA A 34 -5.94 6.03 -5.80
N MET A 35 -7.10 5.56 -6.26
CA MET A 35 -7.23 4.83 -7.54
C MET A 35 -6.81 5.65 -8.76
N ASN A 36 -6.87 6.98 -8.67
CA ASN A 36 -6.47 7.90 -9.74
C ASN A 36 -5.17 8.65 -9.43
N ALA A 37 -4.84 8.80 -8.14
CA ALA A 37 -3.67 9.56 -7.69
C ALA A 37 -2.40 8.71 -7.61
N PHE A 38 -2.49 7.48 -7.10
CA PHE A 38 -1.32 6.67 -6.81
C PHE A 38 -0.76 6.07 -8.10
N SER A 39 0.50 6.38 -8.35
CA SER A 39 1.28 5.94 -9.50
C SER A 39 2.75 5.88 -9.11
N PHE A 40 3.57 5.23 -9.94
CA PHE A 40 5.01 5.21 -9.73
C PHE A 40 5.60 6.62 -9.57
N GLU A 41 5.20 7.55 -10.45
CA GLU A 41 5.67 8.95 -10.40
C GLU A 41 5.17 9.70 -9.16
N PHE A 42 3.95 9.42 -8.70
CA PHE A 42 3.45 9.98 -7.45
C PHE A 42 4.35 9.57 -6.27
N PHE A 43 4.65 8.28 -6.12
CA PHE A 43 5.51 7.81 -5.04
C PHE A 43 6.95 8.29 -5.21
N ARG A 44 7.46 8.33 -6.44
CA ARG A 44 8.80 8.88 -6.74
C ARG A 44 8.92 10.32 -6.25
N ASN A 45 7.99 11.19 -6.64
CA ASN A 45 8.02 12.59 -6.23
C ASN A 45 7.79 12.76 -4.73
N LEU A 46 6.93 11.93 -4.13
CA LEU A 46 6.62 11.98 -2.71
C LEU A 46 7.83 11.63 -1.83
N TYR A 47 8.61 10.61 -2.21
CA TYR A 47 9.75 10.14 -1.42
C TYR A 47 11.10 10.77 -1.84
N LEU A 48 11.27 11.19 -3.10
CA LEU A 48 12.54 11.78 -3.60
C LEU A 48 12.48 13.29 -3.82
N GLY A 49 11.29 13.90 -3.90
CA GLY A 49 11.13 15.31 -4.27
C GLY A 49 11.36 16.33 -3.14
N ASN A 50 11.57 15.88 -1.91
CA ASN A 50 11.89 16.75 -0.78
C ASN A 50 13.42 16.77 -0.58
N GLU A 51 14.13 17.62 -1.33
CA GLU A 51 15.60 17.71 -1.30
C GLU A 51 16.17 18.27 0.02
N ASP A 52 15.37 19.01 0.80
CA ASP A 52 15.81 19.68 2.03
C ASP A 52 15.85 18.77 3.27
N ASP A 53 15.21 17.60 3.20
CA ASP A 53 15.18 16.64 4.29
C ASP A 53 15.67 15.30 3.75
N VAL A 54 16.94 14.98 4.02
CA VAL A 54 17.50 13.64 3.80
C VAL A 54 16.77 12.68 4.77
N PHE A 55 15.54 12.27 4.42
CA PHE A 55 14.63 11.42 5.19
C PHE A 55 15.10 9.95 5.32
N TRP A 56 16.40 9.70 5.16
CA TRP A 56 16.96 8.35 5.21
C TRP A 56 17.43 7.94 6.62
N GLU A 57 17.37 8.83 7.62
CA GLU A 57 17.70 8.46 9.01
C GLU A 57 16.60 7.63 9.73
N VAL A 58 15.43 7.42 9.11
CA VAL A 58 14.34 6.59 9.66
C VAL A 58 14.47 5.10 9.30
N GLU A 59 15.59 4.69 8.70
CA GLU A 59 15.89 3.28 8.36
C GLU A 59 15.87 2.31 9.56
N ARG A 60 15.81 2.81 10.81
CA ARG A 60 15.75 1.91 11.97
C ARG A 60 14.40 1.23 12.18
N GLU A 61 13.31 1.71 11.58
CA GLU A 61 11.97 1.10 11.74
C GLU A 61 11.20 0.84 10.43
N CYS A 62 11.63 1.43 9.31
CA CYS A 62 11.01 1.18 8.01
C CYS A 62 11.51 -0.14 7.40
N GLN A 63 10.60 -1.05 7.04
CA GLN A 63 10.91 -2.29 6.34
C GLN A 63 10.77 -2.15 4.82
N PHE A 64 11.69 -2.79 4.10
CA PHE A 64 11.67 -2.92 2.65
C PHE A 64 11.71 -4.41 2.27
N PHE A 65 10.85 -4.82 1.35
CA PHE A 65 10.69 -6.21 0.91
C PHE A 65 11.01 -6.34 -0.58
N PRO A 66 12.21 -6.81 -0.95
CA PRO A 66 12.59 -7.07 -2.33
C PRO A 66 12.14 -8.48 -2.76
N TYR A 67 11.01 -8.58 -3.47
CA TYR A 67 10.52 -9.88 -3.94
C TYR A 67 11.16 -10.24 -5.28
N GLN A 68 12.23 -11.06 -5.21
CA GLN A 68 12.95 -11.57 -6.38
C GLN A 68 13.47 -10.46 -7.32
N THR A 69 13.98 -9.39 -6.72
CA THR A 69 14.54 -8.24 -7.44
C THR A 69 15.90 -7.89 -6.86
N GLU A 70 16.73 -7.24 -7.66
CA GLU A 70 18.06 -6.75 -7.29
C GLU A 70 18.04 -5.52 -6.37
N PHE A 71 16.91 -4.81 -6.32
CA PHE A 71 16.78 -3.59 -5.54
C PHE A 71 16.98 -3.85 -4.04
N GLN A 72 17.74 -2.98 -3.38
CA GLN A 72 18.06 -3.07 -1.96
C GLN A 72 17.31 -2.04 -1.12
N SER A 73 16.75 -1.01 -1.74
CA SER A 73 16.02 0.04 -1.05
C SER A 73 14.90 0.63 -1.91
N LEU A 74 13.95 1.33 -1.26
CA LEU A 74 12.92 2.09 -1.95
C LEU A 74 13.53 3.19 -2.83
N ALA A 75 14.61 3.84 -2.38
CA ALA A 75 15.30 4.88 -3.13
C ALA A 75 15.82 4.36 -4.48
N GLU A 76 16.40 3.16 -4.49
CA GLU A 76 16.91 2.52 -5.71
C GLU A 76 15.78 2.24 -6.71
N VAL A 77 14.64 1.73 -6.22
CA VAL A 77 13.45 1.46 -7.04
C VAL A 77 12.90 2.75 -7.62
N LEU A 78 12.71 3.80 -6.81
CA LEU A 78 12.13 5.07 -7.25
C LEU A 78 13.09 5.86 -8.16
N SER A 79 14.39 5.57 -8.11
CA SER A 79 15.41 6.16 -8.99
C SER A 79 15.66 5.36 -10.27
N MET A 80 14.98 4.23 -10.47
CA MET A 80 15.24 3.36 -11.62
C MET A 80 14.90 4.08 -12.94
N ASN A 81 15.66 3.75 -13.99
CA ASN A 81 15.36 4.26 -15.32
C ASN A 81 14.16 3.53 -15.96
N GLN A 82 13.57 4.14 -16.98
CA GLN A 82 12.39 3.59 -17.67
C GLN A 82 12.67 2.20 -18.29
N THR A 83 13.86 1.97 -18.85
CA THR A 83 14.22 0.67 -19.42
C THR A 83 14.22 -0.43 -18.36
N ARG A 84 14.63 -0.12 -17.13
CA ARG A 84 14.58 -1.05 -16.01
C ARG A 84 13.15 -1.24 -15.50
N ALA A 85 12.35 -0.19 -15.46
CA ALA A 85 10.96 -0.23 -15.00
C ALA A 85 10.06 -1.17 -15.84
N GLU A 86 10.40 -1.39 -17.11
CA GLU A 86 9.68 -2.32 -18.00
C GLU A 86 9.99 -3.80 -17.76
N LYS A 87 11.09 -4.12 -17.07
CA LYS A 87 11.39 -5.51 -16.67
C LYS A 87 10.56 -5.89 -15.43
N PRO A 88 10.37 -7.18 -15.12
CA PRO A 88 9.69 -7.59 -13.89
C PRO A 88 10.38 -7.07 -12.62
N TRP A 89 9.59 -6.64 -11.65
CA TRP A 89 10.00 -6.33 -10.27
C TRP A 89 8.74 -6.26 -9.41
N TYR A 90 8.87 -6.58 -8.14
CA TYR A 90 7.81 -6.44 -7.16
C TYR A 90 8.43 -6.13 -5.80
N ILE A 91 7.95 -5.09 -5.15
CA ILE A 91 8.44 -4.66 -3.85
C ILE A 91 7.28 -4.35 -2.91
N GLY A 92 7.55 -4.47 -1.61
CA GLY A 92 6.72 -3.89 -0.56
C GLY A 92 7.54 -3.00 0.34
N TRP A 93 6.93 -2.00 0.97
CA TRP A 93 7.57 -1.20 2.01
C TRP A 93 6.56 -0.70 3.03
N SER A 94 7.02 -0.45 4.26
CA SER A 94 6.27 0.31 5.25
C SER A 94 6.58 1.79 5.12
N ASN A 95 5.56 2.63 5.15
CA ASN A 95 5.72 4.04 5.40
C ASN A 95 5.77 4.31 6.92
N CYS A 96 6.94 4.63 7.45
CA CYS A 96 7.14 5.05 8.84
C CYS A 96 7.23 6.58 9.00
N ASP A 97 7.20 7.33 7.90
CA ASP A 97 7.21 8.79 7.91
C ASP A 97 5.77 9.33 8.10
N THR A 98 5.56 10.11 9.16
CA THR A 98 4.25 10.66 9.50
C THR A 98 3.79 11.76 8.55
N THR A 99 4.72 12.55 7.99
CA THR A 99 4.43 13.59 6.99
C THR A 99 3.95 12.95 5.70
N ILE A 100 4.68 11.95 5.20
CA ILE A 100 4.28 11.18 4.02
C ILE A 100 2.96 10.46 4.30
N GLY A 101 2.82 9.86 5.49
CA GLY A 101 1.59 9.18 5.91
C GLY A 101 0.38 10.10 5.85
N ASN A 102 0.50 11.33 6.36
CA ASN A 102 -0.58 12.33 6.29
C ASN A 102 -0.95 12.68 4.84
N ILE A 103 0.03 12.79 3.93
CA ILE A 103 -0.22 13.01 2.50
C ILE A 103 -0.98 11.83 1.90
N LEU A 104 -0.51 10.60 2.14
CA LEU A 104 -1.16 9.38 1.68
C LEU A 104 -2.60 9.27 2.17
N ARG A 105 -2.86 9.62 3.44
CA ARG A 105 -4.19 9.55 4.08
C ARG A 105 -5.20 10.58 3.58
N ASN A 106 -4.77 11.55 2.75
CA ASN A 106 -5.71 12.38 1.98
C ASN A 106 -6.36 11.62 0.82
N HIS A 107 -5.83 10.45 0.43
CA HIS A 107 -6.28 9.71 -0.74
C HIS A 107 -7.13 8.47 -0.44
N TYR A 108 -7.14 8.01 0.80
CA TYR A 108 -7.97 6.89 1.25
C TYR A 108 -8.33 7.04 2.72
N ASN A 109 -9.35 6.32 3.13
CA ASN A 109 -9.82 6.26 4.50
C ASN A 109 -10.07 4.81 4.92
N ARG A 110 -10.43 4.58 6.18
CA ARG A 110 -10.87 3.24 6.60
C ARG A 110 -12.05 2.80 5.72
N PRO A 111 -12.02 1.60 5.10
CA PRO A 111 -13.15 1.07 4.35
C PRO A 111 -14.43 1.09 5.18
N TYR A 112 -15.56 1.46 4.56
CA TYR A 112 -16.82 1.74 5.26
C TYR A 112 -17.41 0.54 6.01
N PHE A 113 -17.06 -0.68 5.58
CA PHE A 113 -17.55 -1.92 6.17
C PHE A 113 -16.73 -2.38 7.38
N LEU A 114 -15.56 -1.76 7.64
CA LEU A 114 -14.77 -2.04 8.83
C LEU A 114 -15.30 -1.24 10.04
N PRO A 115 -15.46 -1.89 11.21
CA PRO A 115 -15.87 -1.22 12.45
C PRO A 115 -14.98 -0.05 12.83
N THR A 116 -15.55 0.96 13.49
CA THR A 116 -14.79 2.12 14.01
C THR A 116 -13.73 1.75 15.04
N LEU A 117 -13.99 0.68 15.80
CA LEU A 117 -13.10 0.13 16.82
C LEU A 117 -12.09 -0.88 16.25
N SER A 118 -12.05 -1.08 14.92
CA SER A 118 -11.02 -1.93 14.32
C SER A 118 -9.66 -1.34 14.63
N GLU A 119 -8.75 -2.17 15.13
CA GLU A 119 -7.35 -1.79 15.30
C GLU A 119 -6.76 -1.41 13.94
N SER A 120 -6.08 -0.28 13.89
CA SER A 120 -5.34 0.16 12.72
C SER A 120 -3.95 0.58 13.13
N THR A 121 -2.94 0.09 12.43
CA THR A 121 -1.58 0.61 12.55
C THR A 121 -1.51 1.98 11.89
N ASN A 122 -0.70 2.88 12.45
CA ASN A 122 -0.35 4.14 11.77
C ASN A 122 0.64 3.92 10.62
N ILE A 123 1.14 2.69 10.45
CA ILE A 123 2.03 2.28 9.38
C ILE A 123 1.19 1.87 8.18
N ASP A 124 1.51 2.46 7.03
CA ASP A 124 0.98 2.07 5.75
C ASP A 124 1.90 1.06 5.08
N TRP A 125 1.34 -0.03 4.58
CA TRP A 125 2.04 -1.03 3.78
C TRP A 125 1.67 -0.83 2.33
N ILE A 126 2.66 -0.53 1.49
CA ILE A 126 2.45 -0.30 0.07
C ILE A 126 3.21 -1.38 -0.70
N PHE A 127 2.55 -1.92 -1.73
CA PHE A 127 3.13 -2.90 -2.64
C PHE A 127 2.98 -2.40 -4.07
N MET A 128 4.05 -2.51 -4.84
CA MET A 128 4.09 -2.01 -6.22
C MET A 128 5.01 -2.90 -7.05
N GLY A 129 4.69 -3.04 -8.33
CA GLY A 129 5.55 -3.77 -9.25
C GLY A 129 5.02 -3.83 -10.66
N LYS A 130 5.79 -4.51 -11.50
CA LYS A 130 5.45 -4.88 -12.88
C LYS A 130 5.10 -6.38 -12.90
N PRO A 131 4.18 -6.84 -13.77
CA PRO A 131 3.82 -8.25 -13.83
C PRO A 131 5.02 -9.21 -13.91
N GLY A 132 4.97 -10.31 -13.15
CA GLY A 132 5.98 -11.37 -13.17
C GLY A 132 6.23 -11.97 -11.80
N TYR A 133 6.68 -11.15 -10.84
CA TYR A 133 6.98 -11.57 -9.46
C TYR A 133 5.83 -11.23 -8.50
N GLY A 134 5.88 -11.82 -7.31
CA GLY A 134 4.90 -11.61 -6.25
C GLY A 134 5.43 -12.04 -4.89
N ALA A 135 4.68 -11.73 -3.83
CA ALA A 135 5.03 -12.15 -2.49
C ALA A 135 4.99 -13.69 -2.35
N HIS A 136 5.88 -14.23 -1.52
CA HIS A 136 5.87 -15.65 -1.18
C HIS A 136 4.66 -15.99 -0.30
N MET A 137 4.21 -17.24 -0.39
CA MET A 137 3.18 -17.78 0.50
C MET A 137 3.70 -17.77 1.95
N HIS A 138 2.87 -17.27 2.87
CA HIS A 138 3.13 -17.14 4.30
C HIS A 138 1.85 -17.43 5.10
#